data_AF-A0A0M4QYX9-F1
#
_entry.id   AF-A0A0M4QYX9-F1
#
_cell.length_a   1.000
_cell.length_b   1.000
_cell.length_c   1.000
_cell.angle_alpha   90.00
_cell.angle_beta   90.00
_cell.angle_gamma   90.00
#
_symmetry.space_group_name_H-M   'P 1'
#
loop_
_entity.id
_entity.type
_entity.pdbx_description
1 polymer ?
#
loop_
_entity_poly.entity_id
_entity_poly.type
_entity_poly.pdbx_seq_one_letter_code
_entity_poly.pdbx_strand_id
1 'polypeptide(L)'
;MRRIVVAVMATLSAVTLLFGYRTSTSGPDTTAAAAPSVRSPGTTATTGGTTGGTATGSGPTTVPGDAAQTRYGPVQVQVSVSGGRITAVDVLQYPDSSGKDQRINSQAIPQLVDETLSAQSSRIDMVSGATYTSEGYVTSLQSALDRAGLPS
;
A
#
# COMPACT_ATOMS: atom_id res chain seq x y z
N MET A 1 -16.79 -10.24 32.52
CA MET A 1 -16.01 -9.85 31.33
C MET A 1 -16.92 -9.22 30.26
N ARG A 2 -17.54 -8.06 30.54
CA ARG A 2 -18.46 -7.36 29.61
C ARG A 2 -18.24 -5.84 29.57
N ARG A 3 -17.15 -5.36 30.20
CA ARG A 3 -16.92 -3.93 30.45
C ARG A 3 -15.80 -3.33 29.58
N ILE A 4 -15.03 -4.16 28.87
CA ILE A 4 -13.94 -3.70 28.00
C ILE A 4 -14.46 -3.27 26.62
N VAL A 5 -15.63 -3.77 26.21
CA VAL A 5 -16.23 -3.48 24.89
C VAL A 5 -16.72 -2.03 24.78
N VAL A 6 -17.05 -1.36 25.88
CA VAL A 6 -17.65 -0.02 25.83
C VAL A 6 -16.59 1.09 25.71
N ALA A 7 -15.32 0.83 26.03
CA ALA A 7 -14.28 1.86 26.01
C ALA A 7 -13.67 2.12 24.61
N VAL A 8 -13.90 1.24 23.63
CA VAL A 8 -13.31 1.34 22.28
C VAL A 8 -14.15 2.22 21.33
N MET A 9 -15.43 2.44 21.61
CA MET A 9 -16.32 3.22 20.74
C MET A 9 -16.22 4.74 20.91
N ALA A 10 -15.61 5.23 21.99
CA ALA A 10 -15.54 6.67 22.27
C ALA A 10 -14.36 7.38 21.56
N THR A 11 -13.29 6.67 21.20
CA THR A 11 -12.12 7.26 20.54
C THR A 11 -12.30 7.45 19.03
N LEU A 12 -13.20 6.68 18.40
CA LEU A 12 -13.47 6.81 16.97
C LEU A 12 -14.08 8.17 16.61
N SER A 13 -14.99 8.71 17.43
CA SER A 13 -15.62 10.01 17.16
C SER A 13 -14.67 11.19 17.34
N ALA A 14 -13.69 11.10 18.24
CA ALA A 14 -12.69 12.16 18.44
C ALA A 14 -11.70 12.25 17.26
N VAL A 15 -11.40 11.12 16.60
CA VAL A 15 -10.52 11.08 15.43
C VAL A 15 -11.23 11.61 14.17
N THR A 16 -12.52 11.34 13.98
CA THR A 16 -13.27 11.85 12.81
C THR A 16 -13.47 13.38 12.86
N LEU A 17 -13.66 13.95 14.05
CA LEU A 17 -13.84 15.39 14.22
C LEU A 17 -12.54 16.17 13.97
N LEU A 18 -11.37 15.54 14.18
CA LEU A 18 -10.07 16.13 13.87
C LEU A 18 -9.71 16.02 12.37
N PHE A 19 -10.22 14.99 11.66
CA PHE A 19 -10.08 14.87 10.21
C PHE A 19 -11.05 15.77 9.42
N GLY A 20 -12.14 16.22 10.05
CA GLY A 20 -13.09 17.18 9.47
C GLY A 20 -12.69 18.65 9.64
N TYR A 21 -11.70 18.97 10.51
CA TYR A 21 -11.35 20.34 10.88
C TYR A 21 -10.09 20.90 10.19
N ARG A 22 -9.65 20.27 9.10
CA ARG A 22 -8.68 20.83 8.15
C ARG A 22 -9.36 20.93 6.79
N THR A 23 -10.31 21.86 6.64
CA THR A 23 -10.07 23.17 6.02
C THR A 23 -9.71 23.01 4.54
N SER A 24 -10.68 22.96 3.63
CA SER A 24 -11.25 24.17 3.00
C SER A 24 -10.30 25.35 3.06
N THR A 25 -9.54 25.61 1.98
CA THR A 25 -9.19 26.93 1.44
C THR A 25 -8.37 26.72 0.17
N SER A 26 -8.98 26.94 -1.00
CA SER A 26 -8.36 27.54 -2.20
C SER A 26 -9.42 27.67 -3.29
N GLY A 27 -10.16 28.77 -3.26
CA GLY A 27 -10.70 29.40 -4.47
C GLY A 27 -10.00 30.75 -4.67
N PRO A 28 -10.44 31.58 -5.63
CA PRO A 28 -10.16 31.46 -7.07
C PRO A 28 -9.54 32.76 -7.61
N ASP A 29 -8.55 32.71 -8.51
CA ASP A 29 -8.11 33.91 -9.25
C ASP A 29 -7.53 33.59 -10.66
N THR A 30 -8.35 33.95 -11.67
CA THR A 30 -8.05 34.61 -12.95
C THR A 30 -6.67 34.43 -13.65
N THR A 31 -6.67 34.02 -14.93
CA THR A 31 -6.39 34.87 -16.13
C THR A 31 -5.83 34.07 -17.35
N ALA A 32 -6.36 34.40 -18.54
CA ALA A 32 -5.80 34.31 -19.91
C ALA A 32 -5.66 32.99 -20.70
N ALA A 33 -6.60 32.85 -21.65
CA ALA A 33 -6.47 32.51 -23.08
C ALA A 33 -5.12 32.04 -23.68
N ALA A 34 -5.14 30.88 -24.37
CA ALA A 34 -4.95 30.72 -25.83
C ALA A 34 -4.60 29.26 -26.18
N ALA A 35 -5.28 28.70 -27.19
CA ALA A 35 -4.93 27.44 -27.88
C ALA A 35 -4.13 27.76 -29.17
N PRO A 36 -3.78 26.78 -30.03
CA PRO A 36 -3.12 25.48 -29.87
C PRO A 36 -1.84 25.36 -30.75
N SER A 37 -1.01 24.32 -30.63
CA SER A 37 -0.33 23.66 -31.78
C SER A 37 0.54 22.44 -31.42
N VAL A 38 0.36 21.44 -32.28
CA VAL A 38 1.09 20.19 -32.57
C VAL A 38 2.63 20.19 -32.49
N ARG A 39 3.22 19.05 -32.09
CA ARG A 39 4.15 18.19 -32.89
C ARG A 39 4.79 17.06 -32.03
N SER A 40 4.58 15.82 -32.45
CA SER A 40 5.31 14.59 -32.05
C SER A 40 6.62 14.45 -32.86
N PRO A 41 7.53 13.46 -32.68
CA PRO A 41 7.86 12.56 -31.57
C PRO A 41 9.36 12.64 -31.17
N GLY A 42 9.77 11.98 -30.07
CA GLY A 42 11.19 11.87 -29.71
C GLY A 42 11.47 10.74 -28.73
N THR A 43 11.91 9.60 -29.26
CA THR A 43 12.52 8.46 -28.56
C THR A 43 13.82 8.85 -27.87
N THR A 44 14.01 8.55 -26.58
CA THR A 44 15.20 7.83 -26.06
C THR A 44 15.03 7.48 -24.58
N ALA A 45 15.40 6.25 -24.22
CA ALA A 45 15.47 5.76 -22.85
C ALA A 45 16.48 6.56 -22.01
N THR A 46 16.16 6.77 -20.73
CA THR A 46 17.16 7.02 -19.67
C THR A 46 16.61 6.53 -18.34
N THR A 47 17.29 5.51 -17.83
CA THR A 47 17.36 5.07 -16.43
C THR A 47 17.57 6.25 -15.47
N GLY A 48 16.88 6.24 -14.32
CA GLY A 48 17.26 7.03 -13.16
C GLY A 48 16.20 8.01 -12.68
N GLY A 49 15.31 7.52 -11.82
CA GLY A 49 14.42 8.33 -10.99
C GLY A 49 14.58 7.93 -9.53
N THR A 50 15.75 8.25 -8.96
CA THR A 50 16.04 8.17 -7.53
C THR A 50 15.01 9.01 -6.77
N THR A 51 14.32 8.39 -5.83
CA THR A 51 13.98 9.09 -4.59
C THR A 51 14.24 8.13 -3.45
N GLY A 52 15.52 8.02 -3.10
CA GLY A 52 15.91 7.65 -1.75
C GLY A 52 15.35 8.71 -0.81
N GLY A 53 14.15 8.44 -0.29
CA GLY A 53 13.63 9.11 0.89
C GLY A 53 14.06 8.28 2.08
N THR A 54 15.19 8.61 2.69
CA THR A 54 15.53 8.13 4.03
C THR A 54 14.42 8.61 4.95
N ALA A 55 13.44 7.76 5.23
CA ALA A 55 12.39 8.04 6.19
C ALA A 55 12.98 7.93 7.60
N THR A 56 13.78 8.92 7.98
CA THR A 56 14.09 9.21 9.39
C THR A 56 12.87 9.90 9.99
N GLY A 57 11.77 9.17 10.07
CA GLY A 57 10.59 9.53 10.84
C GLY A 57 10.53 8.59 12.04
N SER A 58 10.68 9.12 13.26
CA SER A 58 10.55 8.34 14.51
C SER A 58 9.10 7.92 14.82
N GLY A 59 8.25 7.81 13.80
CA GLY A 59 6.85 7.38 13.91
C GLY A 59 6.52 6.27 12.90
N PRO A 60 5.42 5.52 13.12
CA PRO A 60 4.99 4.49 12.19
C PRO A 60 4.71 5.15 10.83
N THR A 61 5.45 4.73 9.82
CA THR A 61 5.32 5.20 8.44
C THR A 61 4.71 4.09 7.61
N THR A 62 3.64 4.41 6.91
CA THR A 62 2.92 3.45 6.09
C THR A 62 3.24 3.72 4.62
N VAL A 63 3.73 2.69 3.93
CA VAL A 63 4.24 2.78 2.57
C VAL A 63 3.47 1.81 1.68
N PRO A 64 2.67 2.31 0.72
CA PRO A 64 2.03 1.46 -0.27
C PRO A 64 3.02 1.01 -1.36
N GLY A 65 2.94 -0.27 -1.69
CA GLY A 65 3.59 -0.87 -2.84
C GLY A 65 2.88 -0.55 -4.14
N ASP A 66 3.54 -0.85 -5.26
CA ASP A 66 2.91 -0.77 -6.57
C ASP A 66 1.89 -1.90 -6.76
N ALA A 67 0.81 -1.61 -7.47
CA ALA A 67 -0.17 -2.63 -7.82
C ALA A 67 0.43 -3.58 -8.87
N ALA A 68 0.57 -4.84 -8.50
CA ALA A 68 1.03 -5.90 -9.38
C ALA A 68 -0.16 -6.49 -10.15
N GLN A 69 -0.12 -6.40 -11.48
CA GLN A 69 -1.19 -6.92 -12.32
C GLN A 69 -1.04 -8.44 -12.48
N THR A 70 -1.98 -9.21 -11.92
CA THR A 70 -2.02 -10.67 -12.07
C THR A 70 -3.08 -11.09 -13.09
N ARG A 71 -3.08 -12.37 -13.48
CA ARG A 71 -4.11 -12.94 -14.38
C ARG A 71 -5.55 -12.75 -13.85
N TYR A 72 -5.73 -12.66 -12.54
CA TYR A 72 -7.06 -12.58 -11.90
C TYR A 72 -7.43 -11.17 -11.42
N GLY A 73 -6.51 -10.21 -11.52
CA GLY A 73 -6.70 -8.81 -11.12
C GLY A 73 -5.45 -8.18 -10.49
N PRO A 74 -5.49 -6.87 -10.22
CA PRO A 74 -4.41 -6.18 -9.53
C PRO A 74 -4.32 -6.64 -8.06
N VAL A 75 -3.10 -6.79 -7.56
CA VAL A 75 -2.79 -7.04 -6.15
C VAL A 75 -1.93 -5.89 -5.65
N GLN A 76 -2.34 -5.25 -4.55
CA GLN A 76 -1.59 -4.17 -3.94
C GLN A 76 -1.49 -4.36 -2.43
N VAL A 77 -0.28 -4.17 -1.92
CA VAL A 77 0.08 -4.33 -0.51
C VAL A 77 0.59 -3.01 0.04
N GLN A 78 0.34 -2.78 1.32
CA GLN A 78 0.81 -1.65 2.07
C GLN A 78 1.52 -2.13 3.32
N VAL A 79 2.68 -1.57 3.60
CA VAL A 79 3.54 -1.99 4.69
C VAL A 79 3.65 -0.86 5.70
N SER A 80 3.45 -1.15 6.98
CA SER A 80 3.68 -0.20 8.06
C SER A 80 5.02 -0.48 8.72
N VAL A 81 5.92 0.49 8.64
CA VAL A 81 7.29 0.41 9.14
C VAL A 81 7.46 1.33 10.34
N SER A 82 8.06 0.83 11.41
CA SER A 82 8.41 1.62 12.59
C SER A 82 9.80 1.21 13.08
N GLY A 83 10.66 2.20 13.32
CA GLY A 83 12.04 1.94 13.77
C GLY A 83 12.86 1.05 12.82
N GLY A 84 12.57 1.10 11.52
CA GLY A 84 13.24 0.28 10.51
C GLY A 84 12.81 -1.19 10.48
N ARG A 85 11.64 -1.53 11.04
CA ARG A 85 11.06 -2.87 11.00
C ARG A 85 9.62 -2.85 10.53
N ILE A 86 9.20 -3.92 9.89
CA ILE A 86 7.80 -4.12 9.47
C ILE A 86 6.98 -4.43 10.73
N THR A 87 5.96 -3.61 10.98
CA THR A 87 5.06 -3.72 12.14
C THR A 87 3.66 -4.21 11.77
N ALA A 88 3.21 -3.93 10.56
CA ALA A 88 1.95 -4.42 10.02
C ALA A 88 2.02 -4.46 8.50
N VAL A 89 1.20 -5.31 7.90
CA VAL A 89 1.02 -5.41 6.45
C VAL A 89 -0.46 -5.51 6.15
N ASP A 90 -0.93 -4.67 5.25
CA ASP A 90 -2.32 -4.59 4.82
C ASP A 90 -2.41 -4.81 3.31
N VAL A 91 -3.40 -5.57 2.86
CA VAL A 91 -3.67 -5.77 1.44
C VAL A 91 -4.73 -4.77 1.00
N LEU A 92 -4.33 -3.75 0.25
CA LEU A 92 -5.22 -2.69 -0.23
C LEU A 92 -6.13 -3.18 -1.35
N GLN A 93 -5.60 -4.06 -2.20
CA GLN A 93 -6.31 -4.58 -3.36
C GLN A 93 -5.94 -6.02 -3.61
N TYR A 94 -6.93 -6.87 -3.87
CA TYR A 94 -6.73 -8.26 -4.22
C TYR A 94 -7.87 -8.74 -5.14
N PRO A 95 -7.61 -9.76 -5.99
CA PRO A 95 -8.63 -10.32 -6.85
C PRO A 95 -9.65 -11.11 -6.02
N ASP A 96 -10.92 -10.67 -6.06
CA ASP A 96 -12.05 -11.26 -5.33
C ASP A 96 -13.23 -11.63 -6.26
N SER A 97 -12.97 -11.66 -7.57
CA SER A 97 -13.92 -11.87 -8.66
C SER A 97 -14.76 -13.14 -8.54
N SER A 98 -14.25 -14.17 -7.85
CA SER A 98 -15.00 -15.41 -7.61
C SER A 98 -15.06 -15.77 -6.11
N GLY A 99 -16.15 -16.42 -5.70
CA GLY A 99 -16.27 -16.93 -4.32
C GLY A 99 -15.22 -17.99 -3.95
N LYS A 100 -14.51 -18.55 -4.93
CA LYS A 100 -13.35 -19.42 -4.72
C LYS A 100 -12.12 -18.59 -4.34
N ASP A 101 -11.89 -17.46 -5.01
CA ASP A 101 -10.75 -16.58 -4.73
C ASP A 101 -10.88 -15.94 -3.36
N GLN A 102 -12.09 -15.50 -2.98
CA GLN A 102 -12.36 -14.99 -1.64
C GLN A 102 -12.01 -16.02 -0.55
N ARG A 103 -12.37 -17.29 -0.76
CA ARG A 103 -12.06 -18.37 0.19
C ARG A 103 -10.57 -18.64 0.28
N ILE A 104 -9.88 -18.71 -0.85
CA ILE A 104 -8.42 -18.92 -0.91
C ILE A 104 -7.70 -17.75 -0.24
N ASN A 105 -8.04 -16.52 -0.60
CA ASN A 105 -7.42 -15.31 -0.07
C ASN A 105 -7.71 -15.13 1.44
N SER A 106 -8.89 -15.54 1.93
CA SER A 106 -9.20 -15.48 3.37
C SER A 106 -8.28 -16.35 4.23
N GLN A 107 -7.71 -17.42 3.66
CA GLN A 107 -6.76 -18.30 4.33
C GLN A 107 -5.31 -17.89 4.01
N ALA A 108 -5.05 -17.48 2.77
CA ALA A 108 -3.70 -17.15 2.30
C ALA A 108 -3.21 -15.78 2.82
N ILE A 109 -4.05 -14.74 2.84
CA ILE A 109 -3.61 -13.39 3.23
C ILE A 109 -3.06 -13.38 4.66
N PRO A 110 -3.75 -13.92 5.69
CA PRO A 110 -3.19 -13.94 7.05
C PRO A 110 -1.87 -14.69 7.15
N GLN A 111 -1.72 -15.79 6.40
CA GLN A 111 -0.49 -16.57 6.37
C GLN A 111 0.66 -15.80 5.70
N LEU A 112 0.41 -15.11 4.58
CA LEU A 112 1.39 -14.26 3.91
C LEU A 112 1.83 -13.08 4.79
N VAL A 113 0.89 -12.50 5.55
CA VAL A 113 1.18 -11.40 6.49
C VAL A 113 2.06 -11.91 7.63
N ASP A 114 1.73 -13.05 8.24
CA ASP A 114 2.53 -13.65 9.31
C ASP A 114 3.95 -14.00 8.85
N GLU A 115 4.07 -14.58 7.65
CA GLU A 115 5.36 -14.87 7.03
C GLU A 115 6.14 -13.59 6.74
N THR A 116 5.48 -12.52 6.28
CA THR A 116 6.15 -11.23 6.04
C THR A 116 6.66 -10.61 7.33
N LEU A 117 5.87 -10.68 8.40
CA LEU A 117 6.26 -10.16 9.72
C LEU A 117 7.41 -10.99 10.32
N SER A 118 7.45 -12.29 10.05
CA SER A 118 8.52 -13.18 10.51
C SER A 118 9.81 -13.00 9.69
N ALA A 119 9.70 -12.98 8.36
CA ALA A 119 10.83 -12.84 7.44
C ALA A 119 11.40 -11.42 7.39
N GLN A 120 10.59 -10.40 7.73
CA GLN A 120 10.94 -8.98 7.63
C GLN A 120 11.49 -8.59 6.24
N SER A 121 11.03 -9.26 5.18
CA SER A 121 11.48 -9.07 3.79
C SER A 121 10.39 -9.47 2.79
N SER A 122 10.59 -9.22 1.50
CA SER A 122 9.65 -9.65 0.45
C SER A 122 9.80 -11.13 0.07
N ARG A 123 10.85 -11.80 0.59
CA ARG A 123 11.14 -13.22 0.33
C ARG A 123 10.37 -14.10 1.30
N ILE A 124 9.10 -14.31 0.99
CA ILE A 124 8.19 -15.18 1.75
C ILE A 124 7.82 -16.42 0.94
N ASP A 125 7.41 -17.47 1.65
CA ASP A 125 6.94 -18.68 1.03
C ASP A 125 5.57 -18.48 0.36
N MET A 126 5.41 -19.07 -0.82
CA MET A 126 4.14 -19.03 -1.55
C MET A 126 3.12 -19.96 -0.91
N VAL A 127 1.86 -19.51 -0.81
CA VAL A 127 0.78 -20.34 -0.30
C VAL A 127 0.20 -21.22 -1.41
N SER A 128 0.09 -22.52 -1.12
CA SER A 128 -0.48 -23.51 -2.05
C SER A 128 -1.92 -23.14 -2.43
N GLY A 129 -2.18 -23.02 -3.73
CA GLY A 129 -3.49 -22.61 -4.27
C GLY A 129 -3.69 -21.10 -4.42
N ALA A 130 -2.76 -20.27 -3.93
CA ALA A 130 -2.79 -18.81 -4.03
C ALA A 130 -1.57 -18.25 -4.78
N THR A 131 -1.01 -18.99 -5.74
CA THR A 131 0.25 -18.63 -6.43
C THR A 131 0.22 -17.24 -7.04
N TYR A 132 -0.85 -16.89 -7.77
CA TYR A 132 -0.98 -15.58 -8.42
C TYR A 132 -1.10 -14.44 -7.40
N THR A 133 -1.90 -14.63 -6.34
CA THR A 133 -2.01 -13.67 -5.25
C THR A 133 -0.66 -13.51 -4.53
N SER A 134 0.05 -14.61 -4.29
CA SER A 134 1.36 -14.62 -3.63
C SER A 134 2.41 -13.89 -4.48
N GLU A 135 2.44 -14.12 -5.79
CA GLU A 135 3.37 -13.44 -6.72
C GLU A 135 3.10 -11.94 -6.80
N GLY A 136 1.82 -11.55 -6.92
CA GLY A 136 1.44 -10.14 -6.91
C GLY A 136 1.71 -9.48 -5.57
N TYR A 137 1.47 -10.19 -4.46
CA TYR A 137 1.77 -9.74 -3.11
C TYR A 137 3.26 -9.49 -2.93
N VAL A 138 4.12 -10.45 -3.32
CA VAL A 138 5.58 -10.31 -3.24
C VAL A 138 6.08 -9.14 -4.08
N THR A 139 5.58 -8.99 -5.32
CA THR A 139 5.97 -7.88 -6.20
C THR A 139 5.61 -6.51 -5.60
N SER A 140 4.39 -6.40 -5.06
CA SER A 140 3.92 -5.17 -4.42
C SER A 140 4.68 -4.88 -3.14
N LEU A 141 4.91 -5.91 -2.32
CA LEU A 141 5.66 -5.86 -1.08
C LEU A 141 7.11 -5.43 -1.33
N GLN A 142 7.78 -5.99 -2.34
CA GLN A 142 9.13 -5.61 -2.73
C GLN A 142 9.21 -4.11 -3.02
N SER A 143 8.28 -3.61 -3.84
CA SER A 143 8.20 -2.18 -4.17
C SER A 143 7.94 -1.30 -2.94
N ALA A 144 7.15 -1.79 -1.98
CA ALA A 144 6.90 -1.09 -0.73
C ALA A 144 8.15 -1.04 0.17
N LEU A 145 8.91 -2.15 0.26
CA LEU A 145 10.13 -2.24 1.04
C LEU A 145 11.25 -1.38 0.45
N ASP A 146 11.39 -1.37 -0.89
CA ASP A 146 12.32 -0.51 -1.62
C ASP A 146 12.06 0.98 -1.30
N ARG A 147 10.79 1.38 -1.30
CA ARG A 147 10.36 2.74 -0.93
C ARG A 147 10.56 3.04 0.55
N ALA A 148 10.42 2.04 1.43
CA ALA A 148 10.68 2.17 2.85
C ALA A 148 12.18 2.16 3.19
N GLY A 149 13.06 1.87 2.23
CA GLY A 149 14.51 1.74 2.45
C GLY A 149 14.88 0.51 3.27
N LEU A 150 14.04 -0.54 3.24
CA LEU A 150 14.26 -1.82 3.91
C LEU A 150 14.84 -2.85 2.93
N PRO A 151 15.54 -3.90 3.43
CA PRO A 151 15.98 -5.00 2.57
C PRO A 151 14.77 -5.69 1.92
N SER A 152 14.75 -5.66 0.59
CA SER A 152 13.73 -6.24 -0.27
C SER A 152 13.93 -7.74 -0.49
#